data_AF-A0A377WI12-F1
#
_entry.id   AF-A0A377WI12-F1
#
_cell.length_a   1.000
_cell.length_b   1.000
_cell.length_c   1.000
_cell.angle_alpha   90.00
_cell.angle_beta   90.00
_cell.angle_gamma   90.00
#
_symmetry.space_group_name_H-M   'P 1'
#
loop_
_entity.id
_entity.type
_entity.pdbx_description
1 polymer ?
#
loop_
_entity_poly.entity_id
_entity_poly.type
_entity_poly.pdbx_seq_one_letter_code
_entity_poly.pdbx_strand_id
1 'polypeptide(L)'
;MPGRQVEGFLDVAHFAWIHTDTFADPDNQQVPDYTPQETPFGFVADYWSSVGNYPASSDFRAPEGFQWLRHFEMHLPFTATLTIHFPADARLVIMNAASPVSSRVTRMFAPIARNFDLHVPVEDVHAFNLRVFEEDRPDGRDPASGTVAAGSGPWRRIFRQTAALSPTGAG
;
A
#
# COMPACT_ATOMS: atom_id res chain seq x y z
N MET A 1 -7.83 -3.91 13.64
CA MET A 1 -7.60 -2.71 14.47
C MET A 1 -6.97 -1.66 13.57
N PRO A 2 -7.37 -0.38 13.67
CA PRO A 2 -6.84 0.68 12.81
C PRO A 2 -5.33 0.89 12.94
N GLY A 3 -4.78 0.82 14.15
CA GLY A 3 -3.32 0.89 14.36
C GLY A 3 -2.57 -0.19 13.58
N ARG A 4 -2.97 -1.46 13.74
CA ARG A 4 -2.40 -2.59 12.96
C ARG A 4 -2.54 -2.43 11.44
N GLN A 5 -3.61 -1.78 10.96
CA GLN A 5 -3.78 -1.54 9.53
C GLN A 5 -2.73 -0.55 8.99
N VAL A 6 -2.42 0.48 9.76
CA VAL A 6 -1.45 1.51 9.37
C VAL A 6 -0.02 1.03 9.60
N GLU A 7 0.24 0.29 10.68
CA GLU A 7 1.52 -0.38 10.91
C GLU A 7 1.88 -1.31 9.75
N GLY A 8 0.94 -2.15 9.29
CA GLY A 8 1.16 -3.02 8.14
C GLY A 8 1.48 -2.24 6.86
N PHE A 9 0.84 -1.10 6.62
CA PHE A 9 1.12 -0.28 5.44
C PHE A 9 2.49 0.43 5.47
N LEU A 10 3.00 0.71 6.67
CA LEU A 10 4.29 1.39 6.88
C LEU A 10 5.46 0.41 6.98
N ASP A 11 5.18 -0.87 7.21
CA ASP A 11 6.19 -1.92 7.33
C ASP A 11 6.72 -2.29 5.95
N VAL A 12 8.02 -2.11 5.71
CA VAL A 12 8.66 -2.52 4.43
C VAL A 12 9.33 -3.89 4.55
N ALA A 13 9.48 -4.41 5.77
CA ALA A 13 10.18 -5.67 6.01
C ALA A 13 9.38 -6.88 5.53
N HIS A 14 8.06 -6.80 5.51
CA HIS A 14 7.22 -7.91 5.04
C HIS A 14 7.25 -8.11 3.52
N PHE A 15 7.79 -7.17 2.73
CA PHE A 15 7.71 -7.22 1.26
C PHE A 15 8.23 -8.56 0.71
N ALA A 16 9.46 -8.95 1.06
CA ALA A 16 10.09 -10.18 0.57
C ALA A 16 9.42 -11.48 1.05
N TRP A 17 8.46 -11.39 1.97
CA TRP A 17 7.79 -12.55 2.56
C TRP A 17 6.34 -12.68 2.15
N ILE A 18 5.65 -11.56 1.93
CA ILE A 18 4.21 -11.49 1.67
C ILE A 18 3.92 -11.18 0.20
N HIS A 19 4.71 -10.32 -0.44
CA HIS A 19 4.44 -9.83 -1.79
C HIS A 19 5.20 -10.55 -2.90
N THR A 20 5.59 -11.80 -2.66
CA THR A 20 6.38 -12.60 -3.61
C THR A 20 5.62 -12.92 -4.90
N ASP A 21 4.29 -13.00 -4.81
CA ASP A 21 3.42 -13.30 -5.95
C ASP A 21 3.02 -12.01 -6.72
N THR A 22 3.27 -10.83 -6.15
CA THR A 22 2.92 -9.54 -6.77
C THR A 22 4.11 -8.72 -7.25
N PHE A 23 5.05 -8.32 -6.39
CA PHE A 23 6.09 -7.36 -6.80
C PHE A 23 7.44 -7.51 -6.09
N ALA A 24 7.51 -8.25 -4.99
CA ALA A 24 8.71 -8.39 -4.20
C ALA A 24 9.56 -9.59 -4.64
N ASP A 25 10.87 -9.46 -4.42
CA ASP A 25 11.83 -10.54 -4.62
C ASP A 25 12.08 -11.24 -3.27
N PRO A 26 11.80 -12.55 -3.13
CA PRO A 26 12.01 -13.28 -1.88
C PRO A 26 13.48 -13.35 -1.44
N ASP A 27 14.43 -13.15 -2.35
CA ASP A 27 15.86 -13.12 -2.02
C ASP A 27 16.31 -11.72 -1.55
N ASN A 28 15.46 -10.69 -1.71
CA ASN A 28 15.73 -9.31 -1.31
C ASN A 28 15.13 -8.97 0.07
N GLN A 29 15.62 -9.64 1.11
CA GLN A 29 15.06 -9.55 2.47
C GLN A 29 15.65 -8.41 3.31
N GLN A 30 16.74 -7.80 2.85
CA GLN A 30 17.43 -6.77 3.61
C GLN A 30 16.70 -5.43 3.48
N VAL A 31 16.33 -4.86 4.62
CA VAL A 31 15.84 -3.49 4.72
C VAL A 31 16.98 -2.59 5.18
N PRO A 32 17.49 -1.68 4.32
CA PRO A 32 18.42 -0.64 4.74
C PRO A 32 17.89 0.19 5.90
N ASP A 33 18.79 0.69 6.74
CA ASP A 33 18.43 1.60 7.82
C ASP A 33 17.84 2.92 7.26
N TYR A 34 16.77 3.38 7.87
CA TYR A 34 16.19 4.71 7.66
C TYR A 34 15.67 5.25 8.99
N THR A 35 15.60 6.57 9.14
CA THR A 35 15.20 7.21 10.40
C THR A 35 13.96 8.06 10.18
N PRO A 36 12.83 7.75 10.83
CA PRO A 36 11.67 8.63 10.85
C PRO A 36 12.00 9.96 11.51
N GLN A 37 11.46 11.04 10.94
CA GLN A 37 11.55 12.39 11.47
C GLN A 37 10.18 12.82 11.97
N GLU A 38 10.09 13.16 13.26
CA GLU A 38 8.84 13.63 13.85
C GLU A 38 8.37 14.94 13.20
N THR A 39 7.05 15.07 13.09
CA THR A 39 6.36 16.29 12.70
C THR A 39 5.32 16.64 13.77
N PRO A 40 4.75 17.86 13.79
CA PRO A 40 3.72 18.23 14.77
C PRO A 40 2.48 17.33 14.78
N PHE A 41 2.27 16.53 13.73
CA PHE A 41 1.08 15.71 13.55
C PHE A 41 1.37 14.22 13.28
N GLY A 42 2.64 13.79 13.42
CA GLY A 42 3.06 12.42 13.16
C GLY A 42 4.54 12.35 12.80
N PHE A 43 4.88 11.76 11.64
CA PHE A 43 6.27 11.67 11.18
C PHE A 43 6.37 11.54 9.66
N VAL A 44 7.56 11.77 9.13
CA VAL A 44 7.95 11.43 7.75
C VAL A 44 9.13 10.48 7.76
N ALA A 45 9.24 9.62 6.75
CA ALA A 45 10.39 8.72 6.61
C ALA A 45 10.72 8.50 5.14
N ASP A 46 11.99 8.69 4.79
CA ASP A 46 12.53 8.41 3.46
C ASP A 46 13.23 7.05 3.46
N TYR A 47 12.75 6.14 2.62
CA TYR A 47 13.31 4.82 2.43
C TYR A 47 13.76 4.64 0.97
N TRP A 48 15.06 4.38 0.77
CA TRP A 48 15.60 4.03 -0.55
C TRP A 48 15.52 2.52 -0.76
N SER A 49 14.74 2.12 -1.77
CA SER A 49 14.36 0.72 -1.99
C SER A 49 14.88 0.18 -3.31
N SER A 50 15.45 -1.02 -3.25
CA SER A 50 15.73 -1.90 -4.40
C SER A 50 14.56 -2.83 -4.76
N VAL A 51 13.38 -2.64 -4.14
CA VAL A 51 12.21 -3.50 -4.40
C VAL A 51 11.37 -2.91 -5.52
N GLY A 52 11.05 -3.76 -6.49
CA GLY A 52 10.18 -3.49 -7.62
C GLY A 52 8.76 -3.03 -7.24
N ASN A 53 8.04 -2.52 -8.24
CA ASN A 53 6.68 -1.97 -8.17
C ASN A 53 6.03 -2.16 -9.56
N TYR A 54 6.48 -3.22 -10.21
CA TYR A 54 5.89 -3.79 -11.40
C TYR A 54 5.28 -5.12 -10.96
N PRO A 55 4.15 -5.53 -11.55
CA PRO A 55 3.66 -6.88 -11.38
C PRO A 55 4.76 -7.89 -11.71
N ALA A 56 4.89 -8.97 -10.95
CA ALA A 56 5.84 -10.05 -11.19
C ALA A 56 5.68 -10.62 -12.62
N SER A 57 4.44 -10.60 -13.11
CA SER A 57 4.03 -10.98 -14.46
C SER A 57 4.35 -9.95 -15.56
N SER A 58 4.89 -8.77 -15.23
CA SER A 58 5.29 -7.78 -16.22
C SER A 58 6.56 -8.25 -16.94
N ASP A 59 6.67 -8.01 -18.24
CA ASP A 59 7.94 -8.18 -18.96
C ASP A 59 8.93 -7.05 -18.64
N PHE A 60 8.46 -5.98 -18.00
CA PHE A 60 9.31 -4.88 -17.55
C PHE A 60 10.00 -5.26 -16.23
N ARG A 61 11.31 -5.06 -16.19
CA ARG A 61 12.12 -5.16 -14.98
C ARG A 61 12.75 -3.82 -14.72
N ALA A 62 12.84 -3.46 -13.45
CA ALA A 62 13.55 -2.28 -13.06
C ALA A 62 15.03 -2.40 -13.50
N PRO A 63 15.68 -1.30 -13.93
CA PRO A 63 17.07 -1.34 -14.38
C PRO A 63 18.01 -1.93 -13.32
N GLU A 64 19.12 -2.54 -13.73
CA GLU A 64 20.13 -3.01 -12.78
C GLU A 64 20.59 -1.87 -11.85
N GLY A 65 20.66 -2.16 -10.54
CA GLY A 65 21.09 -1.18 -9.53
C GLY A 65 20.10 -0.04 -9.25
N PHE A 66 18.84 -0.14 -9.70
CA PHE A 66 17.84 0.89 -9.41
C PHE A 66 17.64 1.10 -7.90
N GLN A 67 17.26 2.33 -7.56
CA GLN A 67 16.79 2.71 -6.24
C GLN A 67 15.58 3.63 -6.41
N TRP A 68 14.49 3.33 -5.71
CA TRP A 68 13.33 4.20 -5.65
C TRP A 68 13.18 4.77 -4.26
N LEU A 69 12.96 6.08 -4.20
CA LEU A 69 12.61 6.74 -2.96
C LEU A 69 11.14 6.44 -2.64
N ARG A 70 10.91 5.78 -1.51
CA ARG A 70 9.62 5.60 -0.87
C ARG A 70 9.52 6.62 0.27
N HIS A 71 8.81 7.71 0.01
CA HIS A 71 8.55 8.77 0.99
C HIS A 71 7.25 8.44 1.73
N PHE A 72 7.36 8.13 3.01
CA PHE A 72 6.23 7.90 3.89
C PHE A 72 5.90 9.15 4.68
N GLU A 73 4.61 9.49 4.77
CA GLU A 73 4.11 10.48 5.71
C GLU A 73 3.02 9.83 6.56
N MET A 74 3.19 9.86 7.87
CA MET A 74 2.20 9.42 8.84
C MET A 74 1.52 10.64 9.46
N HIS A 75 0.20 10.71 9.32
CA HIS A 75 -0.66 11.66 10.00
C HIS A 75 -1.52 10.94 11.04
N LEU A 76 -1.27 11.25 12.30
CA LEU A 76 -1.94 10.60 13.41
C LEU A 76 -3.45 10.94 13.45
N PRO A 77 -4.30 9.99 13.87
CA PRO A 77 -3.93 8.68 14.39
C PRO A 77 -3.78 7.58 13.33
N PHE A 78 -4.46 7.66 12.17
CA PHE A 78 -4.65 6.49 11.29
C PHE A 78 -4.64 6.79 9.78
N THR A 79 -3.89 7.80 9.35
CA THR A 79 -3.73 8.12 7.93
C THR A 79 -2.26 8.14 7.57
N ALA A 80 -1.87 7.38 6.56
CA ALA A 80 -0.52 7.39 6.01
C ALA A 80 -0.55 7.58 4.50
N THR A 81 0.47 8.23 3.94
CA THR A 81 0.73 8.28 2.51
C THR A 81 2.09 7.65 2.22
N LEU A 82 2.16 6.95 1.10
CA LEU A 82 3.39 6.49 0.48
C LEU A 82 3.48 7.15 -0.89
N THR A 83 4.52 7.95 -1.11
CA THR A 83 4.90 8.43 -2.44
C THR A 83 6.13 7.67 -2.92
N ILE A 84 6.01 6.95 -4.02
CA ILE A 84 7.13 6.31 -4.70
C ILE A 84 7.60 7.24 -5.82
N HIS A 85 8.86 7.65 -5.77
CA HIS A 85 9.50 8.47 -6.79
C HIS A 85 10.28 7.60 -7.77
N PHE A 86 9.91 7.71 -9.04
CA PHE A 86 10.57 7.06 -10.18
C PHE A 86 11.38 8.11 -11.00
N PRO A 87 12.22 7.67 -11.95
CA PRO A 87 12.87 8.59 -12.89
C PRO A 87 11.88 9.47 -13.67
N ALA A 88 12.38 10.58 -14.23
CA ALA A 88 11.60 11.52 -15.05
C ALA A 88 10.36 12.09 -14.34
N ASP A 89 10.47 12.36 -13.03
CA ASP A 89 9.42 12.91 -12.17
C ASP A 89 8.14 12.06 -12.09
N ALA A 90 8.20 10.79 -12.51
CA ALA A 90 7.10 9.85 -12.37
C ALA A 90 6.87 9.52 -10.89
N ARG A 91 5.59 9.46 -10.47
CA ARG A 91 5.16 9.26 -9.09
C ARG A 91 3.96 8.34 -9.01
N LEU A 92 4.00 7.46 -8.01
CA LEU A 92 2.83 6.72 -7.51
C LEU A 92 2.58 7.16 -6.07
N VAL A 93 1.36 7.58 -5.76
CA VAL A 93 0.92 7.95 -4.41
C VAL A 93 -0.17 7.00 -3.97
N ILE A 94 0.03 6.36 -2.83
CA ILE A 94 -0.95 5.48 -2.18
C ILE A 94 -1.24 6.10 -0.82
N MET A 95 -2.51 6.35 -0.50
CA MET A 95 -2.91 6.73 0.84
C MET A 95 -3.56 5.53 1.52
N ASN A 96 -3.27 5.27 2.79
CA ASN A 96 -4.01 4.36 3.64
C ASN A 96 -4.67 5.17 4.75
N ALA A 97 -6.01 5.21 4.78
CA ALA A 97 -6.76 5.85 5.84
C ALA A 97 -7.68 4.84 6.52
N ALA A 98 -7.38 4.50 7.77
CA ALA A 98 -8.11 3.51 8.55
C ALA A 98 -9.10 4.19 9.52
N SER A 99 -10.39 4.09 9.21
CA SER A 99 -11.47 4.63 10.03
C SER A 99 -11.93 3.60 11.08
N PRO A 100 -11.80 3.89 12.39
CA PRO A 100 -12.40 3.06 13.43
C PRO A 100 -13.92 3.17 13.38
N VAL A 101 -14.60 2.10 12.96
CA VAL A 101 -16.08 2.03 12.97
C VAL A 101 -16.58 1.53 14.33
N SER A 102 -15.84 0.60 14.94
CA SER A 102 -16.07 0.12 16.31
C SER A 102 -14.77 -0.46 16.87
N SER A 103 -14.81 -1.00 18.10
CA SER A 103 -13.67 -1.72 18.69
C SER A 103 -13.22 -2.95 17.89
N ARG A 104 -14.06 -3.45 16.97
CA ARG A 104 -13.78 -4.66 16.16
C ARG A 104 -13.86 -4.43 14.65
N VAL A 105 -14.25 -3.24 14.21
CA VAL A 105 -14.46 -2.96 12.78
C VAL A 105 -13.64 -1.76 12.36
N THR A 106 -12.87 -1.93 11.29
CA THR A 106 -12.07 -0.88 10.67
C THR A 106 -12.47 -0.76 9.22
N ARG A 107 -12.88 0.44 8.79
CA ARG A 107 -13.12 0.72 7.38
C ARG A 107 -11.88 1.37 6.80
N MET A 108 -11.33 0.78 5.74
CA MET A 108 -10.13 1.26 5.07
C MET A 108 -10.49 2.03 3.80
N PHE A 109 -9.78 3.11 3.57
CA PHE A 109 -9.79 3.84 2.31
C PHE A 109 -8.37 3.86 1.75
N ALA A 110 -8.23 3.45 0.49
CA ALA A 110 -6.95 3.41 -0.21
C ALA A 110 -6.94 4.18 -1.54
N PRO A 111 -7.02 5.52 -1.55
CA PRO A 111 -6.83 6.28 -2.79
C PRO A 111 -5.45 6.06 -3.38
N ILE A 112 -5.42 5.90 -4.70
CA ILE A 112 -4.19 5.70 -5.47
C ILE A 112 -4.17 6.71 -6.62
N ALA A 113 -3.04 7.38 -6.80
CA ALA A 113 -2.81 8.33 -7.88
C ALA A 113 -1.45 8.09 -8.53
N ARG A 114 -1.37 8.23 -9.85
CA ARG A 114 -0.12 8.16 -10.62
C ARG A 114 -0.12 9.19 -11.74
N ASN A 115 1.05 9.65 -12.14
CA ASN A 115 1.22 10.57 -13.28
C ASN A 115 1.89 9.89 -14.50
N PHE A 116 2.11 8.58 -14.44
CA PHE A 116 2.73 7.78 -15.50
C PHE A 116 1.80 6.64 -15.92
N ASP A 117 2.12 5.98 -17.04
CA ASP A 117 1.35 4.85 -17.59
C ASP A 117 -0.14 5.12 -17.73
N LEU A 118 -0.50 6.36 -18.06
CA LEU A 118 -1.90 6.82 -18.18
C LEU A 118 -2.69 6.12 -19.30
N HIS A 119 -1.99 5.41 -20.18
CA HIS A 119 -2.58 4.55 -21.21
C HIS A 119 -3.07 3.20 -20.67
N VAL A 120 -2.57 2.75 -19.51
CA VAL A 120 -2.98 1.49 -18.88
C VAL A 120 -4.39 1.66 -18.30
N PRO A 121 -5.33 0.75 -18.60
CA PRO A 121 -6.69 0.78 -18.06
C PRO A 121 -6.71 0.86 -16.54
N VAL A 122 -7.64 1.64 -16.00
CA VAL A 122 -7.72 1.86 -14.55
C VAL A 122 -8.19 0.60 -13.83
N GLU A 123 -8.94 -0.26 -14.51
CA GLU A 123 -9.41 -1.55 -14.06
C GLU A 123 -8.25 -2.52 -13.75
N ASP A 124 -7.21 -2.53 -14.60
CA ASP A 124 -6.02 -3.37 -14.40
C ASP A 124 -5.21 -2.89 -13.19
N VAL A 125 -5.10 -1.57 -13.01
CA VAL A 125 -4.49 -0.98 -11.81
C VAL A 125 -5.26 -1.38 -10.56
N HIS A 126 -6.60 -1.36 -10.60
CA HIS A 126 -7.41 -1.79 -9.46
C HIS A 126 -7.23 -3.29 -9.17
N ALA A 127 -7.23 -4.14 -10.20
CA ALA A 127 -7.06 -5.58 -10.04
C ALA A 127 -5.70 -5.93 -9.44
N PHE A 128 -4.64 -5.23 -9.86
CA PHE A 128 -3.31 -5.38 -9.26
C PHE A 128 -3.29 -4.98 -7.77
N ASN A 129 -3.80 -3.80 -7.44
CA ASN A 129 -3.80 -3.33 -6.05
C ASN A 129 -4.70 -4.19 -5.14
N LEU A 130 -5.80 -4.73 -5.67
CA LEU A 130 -6.64 -5.66 -4.90
C LEU A 130 -5.85 -6.91 -4.50
N ARG A 131 -5.04 -7.48 -5.42
CA ARG A 131 -4.19 -8.64 -5.10
C ARG A 131 -3.15 -8.31 -4.02
N VAL A 132 -2.47 -7.17 -4.13
CA VAL A 132 -1.53 -6.71 -3.09
C VAL A 132 -2.21 -6.59 -1.72
N PHE A 133 -3.40 -5.98 -1.66
CA PHE A 133 -4.16 -5.87 -0.41
C PHE A 133 -4.71 -7.20 0.10
N GLU A 134 -4.88 -8.20 -0.77
CA GLU A 134 -5.30 -9.55 -0.39
C GLU A 134 -4.13 -10.33 0.23
N GLU A 135 -2.92 -10.18 -0.30
CA GLU A 135 -1.69 -10.76 0.28
C GLU A 135 -1.40 -10.22 1.67
N ASP A 136 -1.64 -8.93 1.91
CA ASP A 136 -1.51 -8.31 3.24
C ASP A 136 -2.50 -8.85 4.29
N ARG A 137 -3.51 -9.63 3.89
CA ARG A 137 -4.49 -10.17 4.84
C ARG A 137 -3.88 -11.34 5.60
N PRO A 138 -3.97 -11.32 6.94
CA PRO A 138 -3.71 -12.53 7.73
C PRO A 138 -4.72 -13.62 7.37
N ASP A 139 -4.24 -14.86 7.25
CA ASP A 139 -5.08 -16.05 7.04
C ASP A 139 -6.26 -16.10 8.04
N GLY A 140 -7.47 -16.36 7.53
CA GLY A 140 -8.65 -16.66 8.35
C GLY A 140 -9.65 -15.52 8.61
N ARG A 141 -9.57 -14.37 7.92
CA ARG A 141 -10.67 -13.38 7.90
C ARG A 141 -11.54 -13.54 6.65
N ASP A 142 -12.86 -13.35 6.76
CA ASP A 142 -13.76 -13.28 5.59
C ASP A 142 -13.22 -12.32 4.53
N PRO A 143 -13.45 -12.59 3.23
CA PRO A 143 -13.13 -11.64 2.17
C PRO A 143 -13.82 -10.31 2.46
N ALA A 144 -13.08 -9.21 2.38
CA ALA A 144 -13.68 -7.89 2.47
C ALA A 144 -14.58 -7.66 1.24
N SER A 145 -15.77 -7.11 1.45
CA SER A 145 -16.49 -6.44 0.36
C SER A 145 -15.75 -5.12 0.05
N GLY A 146 -14.87 -5.19 -0.95
CA GLY A 146 -14.29 -4.01 -1.58
C GLY A 146 -15.27 -3.40 -2.57
N THR A 147 -15.38 -2.08 -2.61
CA THR A 147 -16.09 -1.39 -3.70
C THR A 147 -15.20 -0.27 -4.19
N VAL A 148 -14.86 -0.29 -5.47
CA VAL A 148 -14.16 0.82 -6.11
C VAL A 148 -15.16 1.96 -6.31
N ALA A 149 -14.93 3.10 -5.67
CA ALA A 149 -15.71 4.30 -5.95
C ALA A 149 -14.98 5.12 -7.04
N ALA A 150 -15.53 5.12 -8.26
CA ALA A 150 -15.03 5.97 -9.33
C ALA A 150 -15.41 7.44 -9.07
N GLY A 151 -14.42 8.30 -8.83
CA GLY A 151 -14.58 9.75 -8.85
C GLY A 151 -14.30 10.30 -10.26
N SER A 152 -14.94 11.40 -10.65
CA SER A 152 -14.62 12.15 -11.86
C SER A 152 -13.56 13.22 -11.58
N GLY A 153 -12.55 13.32 -12.44
CA GLY A 153 -11.49 14.34 -12.39
C GLY A 153 -10.05 13.79 -12.40
N PRO A 154 -9.04 14.61 -12.73
CA PRO A 154 -7.66 14.16 -12.97
C PRO A 154 -6.89 13.73 -11.71
N TRP A 155 -7.46 13.91 -10.51
CA TRP A 155 -6.74 13.77 -9.23
C TRP A 155 -7.40 12.90 -8.18
N ARG A 156 -8.49 12.17 -8.46
CA ARG A 156 -9.22 11.43 -7.40
C ARG A 156 -9.85 10.12 -7.89
N ARG A 157 -9.32 8.98 -7.45
CA ARG A 157 -10.08 7.72 -7.35
C ARG A 157 -9.79 7.07 -5.99
N ILE A 158 -10.86 6.84 -5.24
CA ILE A 158 -10.82 6.34 -3.86
C ILE A 158 -11.14 4.84 -3.93
N PHE A 159 -10.16 4.00 -3.63
CA PHE A 159 -10.45 2.59 -3.35
C PHE A 159 -11.09 2.51 -1.97
N ARG A 160 -12.24 1.83 -1.85
CA ARG A 160 -12.92 1.64 -0.56
C ARG A 160 -12.93 0.17 -0.22
N GLN A 161 -12.31 -0.21 0.90
CA GLN A 161 -12.32 -1.58 1.40
C GLN A 161 -12.87 -1.57 2.83
N THR A 162 -13.95 -2.31 3.08
CA THR A 162 -14.45 -2.49 4.46
C THR A 162 -13.97 -3.84 4.98
N ALA A 163 -13.14 -3.85 6.03
CA ALA A 163 -12.71 -5.08 6.68
C ALA A 163 -13.47 -5.27 8.00
N ALA A 164 -14.27 -6.33 8.09
CA ALA A 164 -14.85 -6.80 9.34
C ALA A 164 -13.96 -7.92 9.93
N LEU A 165 -13.88 -7.99 11.25
CA LEU A 165 -13.39 -9.19 11.94
C LEU A 165 -14.56 -10.18 12.00
N SER A 166 -14.46 -11.35 11.36
CA SER A 166 -15.44 -12.43 11.54
C SER A 166 -15.38 -12.92 13.01
N PRO A 167 -16.53 -13.18 13.66
CA PRO A 167 -16.54 -13.75 14.99
C PRO A 167 -16.24 -15.24 14.89
N THR A 168 -14.96 -15.63 14.92
CA THR A 168 -14.60 -17.03 15.09
C THR A 168 -14.58 -17.40 16.58
N GLY A 169 -15.57 -18.20 16.99
CA GLY A 169 -15.47 -19.19 18.07
C GLY A 169 -15.47 -18.69 19.52
N ALA A 170 -16.65 -18.60 20.13
CA ALA A 170 -16.81 -18.86 21.56
C ALA A 170 -17.92 -19.91 21.72
N GLY A 171 -17.49 -21.16 21.81
CA GLY A 171 -18.25 -22.23 22.46
C GLY A 171 -17.85 -22.30 23.92
#